data_AF-A0A0C9UB59-F1
#
_entry.id   AF-A0A0C9UB59-F1
#
_cell.length_a   1.000
_cell.length_b   1.000
_cell.length_c   1.000
_cell.angle_alpha   90.00
_cell.angle_beta   90.00
_cell.angle_gamma   90.00
#
_symmetry.space_group_name_H-M   'P 1'
#
loop_
_entity.id
_entity.type
_entity.pdbx_description
1 polymer ?
#
loop_
_entity_poly.entity_id
_entity_poly.type
_entity_poly.pdbx_seq_one_letter_code
_entity_poly.pdbx_strand_id
1 'polypeptide(L)'
;ANGALGESDAAAILALIQNLQPEIFTASTNIATKKSLFDALPITGLGSVAKADLKTLSTDTSAFEIALINAFPANIRADAIAVTNTILNAAFTTAIVAYASEA
;
A
#
# COMPACT_ATOMS: atom_id res chain seq x y z
N ALA A 1 -17.05 23.28 4.69
CA ALA A 1 -16.68 22.62 3.43
C ALA A 1 -15.21 22.88 3.21
N ASN A 2 -14.37 21.85 3.09
CA ASN A 2 -12.91 22.08 3.02
C ASN A 2 -12.42 22.33 1.58
N GLY A 3 -13.33 22.47 0.60
CA GLY A 3 -13.00 22.70 -0.81
C GLY A 3 -12.33 21.48 -1.47
N ALA A 4 -12.48 21.35 -2.79
CA ALA A 4 -11.57 20.49 -3.54
C ALA A 4 -10.15 21.07 -3.44
N LEU A 5 -9.12 20.21 -3.44
CA LEU A 5 -7.74 20.66 -3.57
C LEU A 5 -7.60 21.53 -4.83
N GLY A 6 -6.79 22.59 -4.73
CA GLY A 6 -6.39 23.36 -5.92
C GLY A 6 -5.71 22.43 -6.92
N GLU A 7 -5.92 22.64 -8.22
CA GLU A 7 -5.41 21.73 -9.26
C GLU A 7 -3.88 21.57 -9.20
N SER A 8 -3.15 22.66 -8.95
CA SER A 8 -1.69 22.62 -8.78
C SER A 8 -1.26 21.74 -7.62
N ASP A 9 -1.95 21.85 -6.48
CA ASP A 9 -1.63 21.09 -5.27
C ASP A 9 -1.99 19.61 -5.47
N ALA A 10 -3.15 19.35 -6.08
CA ALA A 10 -3.58 18.00 -6.42
C ALA A 10 -2.59 17.31 -7.37
N ALA A 11 -2.11 17.99 -8.39
CA ALA A 11 -1.11 17.46 -9.31
C ALA A 11 0.24 17.20 -8.60
N ALA A 12 0.68 18.12 -7.74
CA ALA A 12 1.92 17.94 -6.97
C ALA A 12 1.83 16.75 -6.01
N ILE A 13 0.72 16.60 -5.31
CA ILE A 13 0.48 15.48 -4.39
C ILE A 13 0.40 14.16 -5.16
N LEU A 14 -0.28 14.11 -6.30
CA LEU A 14 -0.34 12.92 -7.14
C LEU A 14 1.06 12.49 -7.61
N ALA A 15 1.90 13.45 -8.03
CA ALA A 15 3.29 13.17 -8.42
C ALA A 15 4.12 12.60 -7.26
N LEU A 16 3.93 13.11 -6.02
CA LEU A 16 4.60 12.55 -4.84
C LEU A 16 4.19 11.09 -4.59
N ILE A 17 2.91 10.76 -4.75
CA ILE A 17 2.39 9.40 -4.55
C ILE A 17 2.92 8.46 -5.64
N GLN A 18 2.96 8.92 -6.89
CA GLN A 18 3.55 8.17 -8.01
C GLN A 18 5.03 7.86 -7.76
N ASN A 19 5.78 8.78 -7.13
CA ASN A 19 7.18 8.57 -6.77
C ASN A 19 7.35 7.59 -5.59
N LEU A 20 6.41 7.54 -4.65
CA LEU A 20 6.41 6.59 -3.53
C LEU A 20 6.02 5.18 -3.96
N GLN A 21 5.16 5.04 -4.97
CA GLN A 21 4.67 3.74 -5.46
C GLN A 21 5.78 2.69 -5.71
N PRO A 22 6.88 2.96 -6.45
CA PRO A 22 7.93 1.97 -6.66
C PRO A 22 8.65 1.57 -5.36
N GLU A 23 8.77 2.47 -4.40
CA GLU A 23 9.37 2.19 -3.09
C GLU A 23 8.46 1.25 -2.27
N ILE A 24 7.15 1.49 -2.26
CA ILE A 24 6.16 0.62 -1.59
C ILE A 24 6.18 -0.79 -2.19
N PHE A 25 6.24 -0.88 -3.53
CA PHE A 25 6.33 -2.16 -4.23
C PHE A 25 7.62 -2.92 -3.87
N THR A 26 8.76 -2.21 -3.88
CA THR A 26 10.06 -2.77 -3.53
C THR A 26 10.09 -3.25 -2.08
N ALA A 27 9.60 -2.43 -1.14
CA ALA A 27 9.52 -2.78 0.26
C ALA A 27 8.64 -4.02 0.50
N SER A 28 7.45 -4.07 -0.12
CA SER A 28 6.53 -5.21 0.01
C SER A 28 7.13 -6.50 -0.57
N THR A 29 7.79 -6.40 -1.72
CA THR A 29 8.54 -7.53 -2.32
C THR A 29 9.65 -8.00 -1.39
N ASN A 30 10.44 -7.07 -0.85
CA ASN A 30 11.51 -7.38 0.08
C ASN A 30 10.99 -8.09 1.34
N ILE A 31 9.89 -7.62 1.92
CA ILE A 31 9.24 -8.27 3.07
C ILE A 31 8.83 -9.71 2.73
N ALA A 32 8.25 -9.95 1.56
CA ALA A 32 7.92 -11.29 1.09
C ALA A 32 9.17 -12.21 1.03
N THR A 33 10.30 -11.70 0.56
CA THR A 33 11.56 -12.49 0.51
C THR A 33 12.11 -12.85 1.89
N LYS A 34 11.70 -12.15 2.96
CA LYS A 34 12.18 -12.42 4.33
C LYS A 34 11.40 -13.53 5.04
N LYS A 35 10.34 -14.09 4.44
CA LYS A 35 9.51 -15.13 5.07
C LYS A 35 10.35 -16.29 5.64
N SER A 36 11.34 -16.76 4.88
CA SER A 36 12.22 -17.86 5.33
C SER A 36 13.01 -17.54 6.60
N LEU A 37 13.32 -16.27 6.86
CA LEU A 37 13.99 -15.86 8.10
C LEU A 37 13.03 -15.91 9.30
N PHE A 38 11.75 -15.58 9.11
CA PHE A 38 10.73 -15.73 10.15
C PHE A 38 10.48 -17.22 10.45
N ASP A 39 10.37 -18.05 9.41
CA ASP A 39 10.14 -19.50 9.54
C ASP A 39 11.32 -20.22 10.23
N ALA A 40 12.55 -19.69 10.10
CA ALA A 40 13.74 -20.28 10.71
C ALA A 40 13.86 -20.02 12.22
N LEU A 41 13.09 -19.09 12.78
CA LEU A 41 13.12 -18.79 14.20
C LEU A 41 12.29 -19.82 14.99
N PRO A 42 12.72 -20.24 16.19
CA PRO A 42 11.96 -21.16 17.04
C PRO A 42 10.81 -20.45 17.76
N ILE A 43 10.09 -19.58 17.05
CA ILE A 43 8.98 -18.77 17.56
C ILE A 43 7.77 -19.03 16.67
N THR A 44 6.83 -19.80 17.20
CA THR A 44 5.54 -20.07 16.54
C THR A 44 4.70 -18.81 16.43
N GLY A 45 3.94 -18.63 15.36
CA GLY A 45 3.02 -17.50 15.21
C GLY A 45 3.59 -16.27 14.50
N LEU A 46 4.90 -16.19 14.27
CA LEU A 46 5.53 -15.00 13.66
C LEU A 46 5.01 -14.70 12.26
N GLY A 47 4.77 -15.74 11.44
CA GLY A 47 4.20 -15.57 10.11
C GLY A 47 2.78 -14.99 10.17
N SER A 48 1.96 -15.44 11.13
CA SER A 48 0.63 -14.89 11.35
C SER A 48 0.65 -13.44 11.81
N VAL A 49 1.60 -13.04 12.66
CA VAL A 49 1.78 -11.64 13.09
C VAL A 49 2.15 -10.76 11.89
N ALA A 50 3.17 -11.16 11.11
CA ALA A 50 3.58 -10.43 9.92
C ALA A 50 2.42 -10.28 8.91
N LYS A 51 1.64 -11.34 8.70
CA LYS A 51 0.42 -11.31 7.87
C LYS A 51 -0.63 -10.32 8.40
N ALA A 52 -0.87 -10.29 9.71
CA ALA A 52 -1.83 -9.39 10.33
C ALA A 52 -1.40 -7.92 10.17
N ASP A 53 -0.13 -7.62 10.44
CA ASP A 53 0.42 -6.27 10.30
C ASP A 53 0.38 -5.78 8.85
N LEU A 54 0.72 -6.65 7.89
CA LEU A 54 0.62 -6.34 6.46
C LEU A 54 -0.83 -6.06 6.02
N LYS A 55 -1.82 -6.76 6.58
CA LYS A 55 -3.24 -6.49 6.33
C LYS A 55 -3.69 -5.16 6.91
N THR A 56 -3.26 -4.82 8.12
CA THR A 56 -3.53 -3.52 8.75
C THR A 56 -2.95 -2.40 7.89
N LEU A 57 -1.66 -2.50 7.52
CA LEU A 57 -1.01 -1.51 6.67
C LEU A 57 -1.70 -1.35 5.31
N SER A 58 -2.11 -2.45 4.68
CA SER A 58 -2.87 -2.43 3.42
C SER A 58 -4.23 -1.73 3.59
N THR A 59 -4.94 -1.99 4.69
CA THR A 59 -6.24 -1.38 4.99
C THR A 59 -6.11 0.12 5.23
N ASP A 60 -5.14 0.53 6.05
CA ASP A 60 -4.91 1.94 6.38
C ASP A 60 -4.45 2.73 5.14
N THR A 61 -3.61 2.12 4.31
CA THR A 61 -3.20 2.73 3.03
C THR A 61 -4.40 2.90 2.10
N SER A 62 -5.28 1.90 2.00
CA SER A 62 -6.51 2.00 1.21
C SER A 62 -7.42 3.13 1.70
N ALA A 63 -7.58 3.28 3.02
CA ALA A 63 -8.37 4.37 3.59
C ALA A 63 -7.78 5.76 3.28
N PHE A 64 -6.46 5.90 3.37
CA PHE A 64 -5.74 7.12 2.99
C PHE A 64 -5.95 7.46 1.51
N GLU A 65 -5.78 6.49 0.63
CA GLU A 65 -5.95 6.65 -0.82
C GLU A 65 -7.38 7.05 -1.20
N ILE A 66 -8.40 6.44 -0.57
CA ILE A 66 -9.80 6.82 -0.77
C ILE A 66 -10.04 8.27 -0.35
N ALA A 67 -9.51 8.68 0.81
CA ALA A 67 -9.63 10.06 1.29
C ALA A 67 -8.99 11.05 0.30
N LEU A 68 -7.84 10.70 -0.26
CA LEU A 68 -7.12 11.49 -1.23
C LEU A 68 -7.87 11.62 -2.58
N ILE A 69 -8.36 10.51 -3.13
CA ILE A 69 -9.20 10.50 -4.35
C ILE A 69 -10.42 11.40 -4.19
N ASN A 70 -11.04 11.37 -3.01
CA ASN A 70 -12.20 12.21 -2.71
C ASN A 70 -11.86 13.70 -2.61
N ALA A 71 -10.64 14.03 -2.18
CA ALA A 71 -10.15 15.40 -2.09
C ALA A 71 -9.71 15.98 -3.45
N PHE A 72 -9.33 15.13 -4.40
CA PHE A 72 -8.90 15.58 -5.72
C PHE A 72 -10.05 16.11 -6.61
N PRO A 73 -9.74 17.14 -7.43
CA PRO A 73 -10.68 17.66 -8.42
C PRO A 73 -10.97 16.60 -9.50
N ALA A 74 -12.13 16.73 -10.14
CA ALA A 74 -12.68 15.67 -11.00
C ALA A 74 -11.78 15.27 -12.17
N ASN A 75 -11.04 16.24 -12.74
CA ASN A 75 -10.08 16.03 -13.83
C ASN A 75 -8.86 15.19 -13.43
N ILE A 76 -8.43 15.22 -12.16
CA ILE A 76 -7.26 14.49 -11.64
C ILE A 76 -7.66 13.14 -11.03
N ARG A 77 -8.93 12.99 -10.65
CA ARG A 77 -9.44 11.80 -9.96
C ARG A 77 -9.22 10.50 -10.71
N ALA A 78 -9.31 10.51 -12.04
CA ALA A 78 -9.11 9.31 -12.86
C ALA A 78 -7.67 8.78 -12.75
N ASP A 79 -6.68 9.68 -12.82
CA ASP A 79 -5.26 9.32 -12.69
C ASP A 79 -4.94 8.85 -11.28
N ALA A 80 -5.53 9.50 -10.27
CA ALA A 80 -5.39 9.08 -8.88
C ALA A 80 -5.90 7.66 -8.64
N ILE A 81 -7.09 7.31 -9.15
CA ILE A 81 -7.64 5.95 -9.05
C ILE A 81 -6.70 4.91 -9.68
N ALA A 82 -6.05 5.24 -10.80
CA ALA A 82 -5.12 4.32 -11.46
C ALA A 82 -3.86 4.05 -10.61
N VAL A 83 -3.31 5.10 -9.99
CA VAL A 83 -2.12 5.01 -9.11
C VAL A 83 -2.42 4.19 -7.85
N THR A 84 -3.51 4.51 -7.16
CA THR A 84 -3.89 3.83 -5.90
C THR A 84 -4.22 2.36 -6.11
N ASN A 85 -4.92 2.02 -7.20
CA ASN A 85 -5.19 0.63 -7.54
C ASN A 85 -3.91 -0.17 -7.78
N THR A 86 -2.85 0.45 -8.30
CA THR A 86 -1.57 -0.24 -8.52
C THR A 86 -0.85 -0.52 -7.19
N ILE A 87 -0.87 0.45 -6.27
CA ILE A 87 -0.29 0.30 -4.92
C ILE A 87 -1.00 -0.83 -4.16
N LEU A 88 -2.33 -0.80 -4.07
CA LEU A 88 -3.10 -1.79 -3.32
C LEU A 88 -3.02 -3.19 -3.92
N ASN A 89 -3.27 -3.32 -5.22
CA ASN A 89 -3.46 -4.64 -5.82
C ASN A 89 -2.15 -5.41 -5.97
N ALA A 90 -1.02 -4.74 -6.23
CA ALA A 90 0.23 -5.42 -6.58
C ALA A 90 1.20 -5.56 -5.38
N ALA A 91 1.39 -4.50 -4.60
CA ALA A 91 2.44 -4.48 -3.57
C ALA A 91 2.03 -5.30 -2.34
N PHE A 92 0.91 -4.93 -1.71
CA PHE A 92 0.47 -5.57 -0.46
C PHE A 92 0.01 -7.01 -0.65
N THR A 93 -0.68 -7.32 -1.76
CA THR A 93 -1.13 -8.69 -2.06
C THR A 93 0.03 -9.67 -2.08
N THR A 94 1.13 -9.33 -2.75
CA THR A 94 2.35 -10.17 -2.81
C THR A 94 2.88 -10.49 -1.41
N ALA A 95 3.02 -9.47 -0.56
CA ALA A 95 3.53 -9.64 0.78
C ALA A 95 2.58 -10.46 1.67
N ILE A 96 1.28 -10.16 1.64
CA ILE A 96 0.26 -10.87 2.46
C ILE A 96 0.19 -12.35 2.06
N VAL A 97 0.26 -12.66 0.76
CA VAL A 97 0.25 -14.04 0.26
C VAL A 97 1.50 -14.81 0.70
N ALA A 98 2.67 -14.17 0.73
CA ALA A 98 3.90 -14.81 1.18
C ALA A 98 3.80 -15.33 2.62
N TYR A 99 3.05 -14.64 3.50
CA TYR A 99 2.83 -15.06 4.88
C TYR A 99 1.48 -15.79 5.09
N ALA A 100 0.82 -16.26 4.01
CA ALA A 100 -0.53 -16.82 4.11
C ALA A 100 -0.60 -18.15 4.90
N SER A 101 0.49 -18.91 4.94
CA SER A 101 0.63 -20.17 5.67
C SER A 101 1.89 -20.15 6.55
N GLU A 102 1.72 -20.53 7.81
CA GLU A 102 2.85 -21.01 8.62
C GLU A 102 3.28 -22.36 8.05
N ALA A 103 4.61 -22.55 7.94
CA ALA A 103 5.17 -23.84 7.54
C ALA A 103 5.12 -24.82 8.71
#